data_AF-E4LLF6-F1
#
_entry.id   AF-E4LLF6-F1
#
_cell.length_a   1.000
_cell.length_b   1.000
_cell.length_c   1.000
_cell.angle_alpha   90.00
_cell.angle_beta   90.00
_cell.angle_gamma   90.00
#
_symmetry.space_group_name_H-M   'P 1'
#
loop_
_entity.id
_entity.type
_entity.pdbx_description
1 polymer ?
#
loop_
_entity_poly.entity_id
_entity_poly.type
_entity_poly.pdbx_seq_one_letter_code
_entity_poly.pdbx_strand_id
1 'polypeptide(L)'
;MDQILTIRLYAAGIGIVVGEFLGSFDDLLYALVAFVATDYVTGVLRAIVEKKLSSAIGFKGICKKVCIFTLVGVANVLDVHIIGSGCVLRSAVIFFYISNEGISIIENAARMGLPVPQKLQDMMHSLKDK
;
A
#
# COMPACT_ATOMS: atom_id res chain seq x y z
N MET A 1 -4.56 -32.80 14.34
CA MET A 1 -5.18 -31.62 14.98
C MET A 1 -4.12 -30.62 15.41
N ASP A 2 -2.99 -31.09 15.94
CA ASP A 2 -1.92 -30.26 16.50
C ASP A 2 -1.22 -29.36 15.48
N GLN A 3 -0.97 -29.84 14.25
CA GLN A 3 -0.29 -29.04 13.21
C GLN A 3 -1.07 -27.77 12.83
N ILE A 4 -2.40 -27.87 12.72
CA ILE A 4 -3.26 -26.71 12.39
C ILE A 4 -3.26 -25.72 13.55
N LEU A 5 -3.28 -26.20 14.79
CA LEU A 5 -3.20 -25.36 15.98
C LEU A 5 -1.86 -24.61 16.04
N THR A 6 -0.75 -25.30 15.79
CA THR A 6 0.58 -24.70 15.74
C THR A 6 0.69 -23.59 14.68
N ILE A 7 0.20 -23.83 13.46
CA ILE A 7 0.20 -22.80 12.40
C ILE A 7 -0.61 -21.57 12.81
N ARG A 8 -1.79 -21.77 13.43
CA ARG A 8 -2.63 -20.66 13.92
C ARG A 8 -1.94 -19.85 15.01
N LEU A 9 -1.23 -20.50 15.93
CA LEU A 9 -0.50 -19.82 16.99
C LEU A 9 0.65 -18.97 16.43
N TYR A 10 1.40 -19.49 15.46
CA TYR A 10 2.44 -18.70 14.79
C TYR A 10 1.84 -17.51 14.01
N ALA A 11 0.77 -17.72 13.27
CA ALA A 11 0.08 -16.65 12.55
C ALA A 11 -0.46 -15.58 13.50
N ALA A 12 -1.05 -15.98 14.63
CA ALA A 12 -1.54 -15.06 15.65
C ALA A 12 -0.38 -14.27 16.29
N GLY A 13 0.72 -14.92 16.64
CA GLY A 13 1.90 -14.25 17.20
C GLY A 13 2.49 -13.21 16.26
N ILE A 14 2.64 -13.54 14.97
CA ILE A 14 3.10 -12.59 13.95
C ILE A 14 2.09 -11.45 13.78
N GLY A 15 0.79 -11.77 13.75
CA GLY A 15 -0.28 -10.79 13.62
C GLY A 15 -0.30 -9.78 14.77
N ILE A 16 -0.05 -10.22 16.01
CA ILE A 16 0.07 -9.35 17.18
C ILE A 16 1.26 -8.40 17.02
N VAL A 17 2.44 -8.93 16.72
CA VAL A 17 3.66 -8.10 16.56
C VAL A 17 3.51 -7.08 15.45
N VAL A 18 2.97 -7.49 14.29
CA VAL A 18 2.73 -6.60 13.15
C VAL A 18 1.64 -5.58 13.47
N GLY A 19 0.57 -5.99 14.13
CA GLY A 19 -0.52 -5.12 14.55
C GLY A 19 -0.04 -4.03 15.50
N GLU A 20 0.72 -4.38 16.53
CA GLU A 20 1.34 -3.42 17.47
C GLU A 20 2.28 -2.46 16.74
N PHE A 21 3.10 -2.97 15.80
CA PHE A 21 4.02 -2.13 15.04
C PHE A 21 3.29 -1.12 14.15
N LEU A 22 2.25 -1.54 13.43
CA LEU A 22 1.45 -0.66 12.58
C LEU A 22 0.53 0.28 13.39
N GLY A 23 0.21 -0.08 14.62
CA GLY A 23 -0.76 0.61 15.48
C GLY A 23 -2.20 0.15 15.24
N SER A 24 -3.16 0.85 15.82
CA SER A 24 -4.58 0.47 15.77
C SER A 24 -5.08 0.26 14.33
N PHE A 25 -5.85 -0.81 14.13
CA PHE A 25 -6.52 -1.08 12.85
C PHE A 25 -7.80 -0.25 12.74
N ASP A 26 -7.65 1.01 12.34
CA ASP A 26 -8.73 1.98 12.16
C ASP A 26 -9.13 2.11 10.68
N ASP A 27 -10.17 2.91 10.41
CA ASP A 27 -10.69 3.14 9.06
C ASP A 27 -9.63 3.68 8.09
N LEU A 28 -8.64 4.42 8.62
CA LEU A 28 -7.57 5.00 7.82
C LEU A 28 -6.56 3.94 7.37
N LEU A 29 -6.15 3.05 8.28
CA LEU A 29 -5.30 1.90 7.92
C LEU A 29 -6.05 0.92 7.00
N TYR A 30 -7.35 0.71 7.23
CA TYR A 30 -8.20 -0.08 6.34
C TYR A 30 -8.24 0.50 4.92
N ALA A 31 -8.43 1.82 4.80
CA ALA A 31 -8.41 2.51 3.51
C ALA A 31 -7.07 2.31 2.78
N LEU A 32 -5.94 2.41 3.50
CA LEU A 32 -4.62 2.14 2.91
C LEU A 32 -4.51 0.71 2.36
N VAL A 33 -4.94 -0.28 3.12
CA VAL A 33 -4.93 -1.68 2.69
C VAL A 33 -5.79 -1.87 1.43
N ALA A 34 -6.98 -1.28 1.39
CA ALA A 34 -7.87 -1.34 0.23
C ALA A 34 -7.23 -0.69 -1.01
N PHE A 35 -6.59 0.46 -0.86
CA PHE A 35 -5.89 1.15 -1.96
C PHE A 35 -4.69 0.34 -2.46
N VAL A 36 -3.84 -0.16 -1.57
CA VAL A 36 -2.69 -1.00 -1.93
C VAL A 36 -3.12 -2.28 -2.65
N ALA A 37 -4.18 -2.94 -2.17
CA ALA A 37 -4.72 -4.14 -2.81
C ALA A 37 -5.29 -3.83 -4.20
N THR A 38 -6.04 -2.72 -4.32
CA THR A 38 -6.62 -2.27 -5.59
C THR A 38 -5.53 -1.91 -6.59
N ASP A 39 -4.48 -1.21 -6.17
CA ASP A 39 -3.35 -0.90 -7.03
C ASP A 39 -2.62 -2.15 -7.52
N TYR A 40 -2.38 -3.11 -6.62
CA TYR A 40 -1.74 -4.36 -7.02
C TYR A 40 -2.59 -5.13 -8.05
N VAL A 41 -3.89 -5.26 -7.81
CA VAL A 41 -4.82 -5.92 -8.75
C VAL A 41 -4.84 -5.19 -10.09
N THR A 42 -5.01 -3.86 -10.09
CA THR A 42 -5.02 -3.07 -11.33
C THR A 42 -3.68 -3.09 -12.06
N GLY A 43 -2.56 -3.13 -11.35
CA GLY A 43 -1.22 -3.28 -11.93
C GLY A 43 -1.01 -4.64 -12.58
N VAL A 44 -1.51 -5.72 -11.97
CA VAL A 44 -1.50 -7.05 -12.56
C VAL A 44 -2.39 -7.11 -13.80
N LEU A 45 -3.61 -6.56 -13.74
CA LEU A 45 -4.51 -6.49 -14.90
C LEU A 45 -3.88 -5.72 -16.06
N ARG A 46 -3.27 -4.56 -15.77
CA ARG A 46 -2.51 -3.79 -16.76
C ARG A 46 -1.41 -4.63 -17.40
N ALA A 47 -0.61 -5.36 -16.61
CA ALA A 47 0.46 -6.19 -17.13
C ALA A 47 -0.05 -7.34 -18.03
N ILE A 48 -1.23 -7.89 -17.74
CA ILE A 48 -1.92 -8.87 -18.59
C ILE A 48 -2.33 -8.23 -19.92
N VAL A 49 -3.01 -7.07 -19.87
CA VAL A 49 -3.47 -6.34 -21.06
C VAL A 49 -2.30 -5.97 -21.97
N GLU A 50 -1.19 -5.49 -21.40
CA GLU A 50 0.02 -5.14 -22.14
C GLU A 50 0.85 -6.37 -22.58
N LYS A 51 0.46 -7.59 -22.20
CA LYS A 51 1.24 -8.83 -22.40
C LYS A 51 2.68 -8.75 -21.87
N LYS A 52 2.89 -7.98 -20.80
CA LYS A 52 4.18 -7.72 -20.14
C LYS A 52 4.22 -8.28 -18.72
N LEU A 53 3.61 -9.44 -18.51
CA LEU A 53 3.68 -10.14 -17.24
C LEU A 53 5.10 -10.64 -16.98
N SER A 54 5.72 -10.10 -15.94
CA SER A 54 7.02 -10.54 -15.45
C SER A 54 6.99 -10.64 -13.94
N SER A 55 7.37 -11.80 -13.41
CA SER A 55 7.47 -12.06 -11.97
C SER A 55 8.46 -11.12 -11.29
N ALA A 56 9.53 -10.72 -11.97
CA ALA A 56 10.49 -9.74 -11.45
C ALA A 56 9.86 -8.35 -11.25
N ILE A 57 8.99 -7.93 -12.18
CA ILE A 57 8.25 -6.66 -12.06
C ILE A 57 7.21 -6.76 -10.95
N GLY A 58 6.47 -7.87 -10.88
CA GLY A 58 5.50 -8.12 -9.82
C GLY A 58 6.12 -8.16 -8.43
N PHE A 59 7.27 -8.82 -8.27
CA PHE A 59 8.02 -8.87 -7.02
C PHE A 59 8.48 -7.49 -6.58
N LYS A 60 9.04 -6.68 -7.51
CA LYS A 60 9.40 -5.29 -7.22
C LYS A 60 8.19 -4.47 -6.77
N GLY A 61 7.01 -4.72 -7.37
CA GLY A 61 5.74 -4.14 -6.95
C GLY A 61 5.40 -4.49 -5.49
N ILE A 62 5.42 -5.77 -5.14
CA ILE A 62 5.14 -6.24 -3.78
C ILE A 62 6.14 -5.66 -2.77
N CYS A 63 7.45 -5.67 -3.08
CA CYS A 63 8.46 -5.07 -2.21
C CYS A 63 8.15 -3.60 -1.91
N LYS A 64 7.74 -2.83 -2.92
CA LYS A 64 7.32 -1.43 -2.71
C LYS A 64 6.16 -1.34 -1.73
N LYS A 65 5.14 -2.19 -1.85
CA LYS A 65 3.98 -2.20 -0.93
C LYS A 65 4.36 -2.60 0.49
N VAL A 66 5.25 -3.58 0.65
CA VAL A 66 5.78 -3.94 1.98
C VAL A 66 6.50 -2.75 2.62
N CYS A 67 7.32 -2.02 1.85
CA CYS A 67 7.98 -0.81 2.35
C CYS A 67 6.99 0.28 2.80
N ILE A 68 5.83 0.40 2.15
CA ILE A 68 4.78 1.34 2.58
C ILE A 68 4.34 1.02 4.01
N PHE A 69 3.99 -0.23 4.29
CA PHE A 69 3.57 -0.64 5.63
C PHE A 69 4.69 -0.52 6.66
N THR A 70 5.94 -0.83 6.27
CA THR A 70 7.09 -0.59 7.15
C THR A 70 7.21 0.87 7.55
N LEU A 71 7.05 1.81 6.61
CA LEU A 71 7.12 3.24 6.89
C LEU A 71 5.95 3.73 7.75
N VAL A 72 4.75 3.19 7.55
CA VAL A 72 3.61 3.44 8.44
C VAL A 72 3.91 2.97 9.86
N GLY A 73 4.50 1.79 10.02
CA GLY A 73 4.87 1.29 11.35
C GLY A 73 5.98 2.10 12.01
N VAL A 74 6.99 2.55 11.26
CA VAL A 74 8.00 3.48 11.78
C VAL A 74 7.35 4.79 12.23
N ALA A 75 6.43 5.34 11.45
CA ALA A 75 5.69 6.54 11.82
C ALA A 75 4.86 6.34 13.10
N ASN A 76 4.20 5.20 13.25
CA ASN A 76 3.49 4.83 14.47
C ASN A 76 4.42 4.73 15.70
N VAL A 77 5.58 4.09 15.55
CA VAL A 77 6.57 4.00 16.64
C VAL A 77 7.03 5.38 17.08
N LEU A 78 7.30 6.29 16.13
CA LEU A 78 7.69 7.66 16.43
C LEU A 78 6.59 8.44 17.14
N ASP A 79 5.35 8.33 16.66
CA ASP A 79 4.17 8.95 17.27
C ASP A 79 4.01 8.53 18.74
N VAL A 80 4.08 7.23 19.01
CA VAL A 80 3.86 6.65 20.34
C VAL A 80 5.02 6.93 21.30
N HIS A 81 6.28 6.78 20.84
CA HIS A 81 7.44 6.78 21.74
C HIS A 81 8.22 8.09 21.79
N ILE A 82 8.12 8.93 20.76
CA ILE A 82 8.95 10.14 20.65
C ILE A 82 8.09 11.41 20.76
N ILE A 83 7.03 11.51 19.97
CA ILE A 83 6.24 12.74 19.87
C ILE A 83 5.23 12.84 21.02
N GLY A 84 4.65 11.71 21.44
CA GLY A 84 3.67 11.67 22.53
C GLY A 84 2.34 12.36 22.18
N SER A 85 2.12 12.72 20.91
CA SER A 85 0.94 13.43 20.41
C SER A 85 -0.14 12.51 19.82
N GLY A 86 -0.01 11.20 19.96
CA GLY A 86 -0.91 10.24 19.31
C GLY A 86 -0.60 10.04 17.84
N CYS A 87 -1.60 9.76 16.99
CA CYS A 87 -1.48 9.18 15.64
C CYS A 87 -1.22 10.15 14.48
N VAL A 88 -0.62 11.32 14.71
CA VAL A 88 -0.52 12.38 13.69
C VAL A 88 0.42 12.00 12.54
N LEU A 89 1.65 11.58 12.84
CA LEU A 89 2.63 11.22 11.82
C LEU A 89 2.20 9.97 11.05
N ARG A 90 1.67 8.96 11.78
CA ARG A 90 1.09 7.75 11.20
C ARG A 90 0.01 8.11 10.20
N SER A 91 -0.93 8.97 10.58
CA SER A 91 -2.03 9.39 9.70
C SER A 91 -1.51 10.13 8.47
N ALA A 92 -0.55 11.05 8.65
CA ALA A 92 0.05 11.79 7.54
C ALA A 92 0.75 10.86 6.53
N VAL A 93 1.52 9.88 7.02
CA VAL A 93 2.19 8.88 6.17
C VAL A 93 1.17 8.00 5.45
N ILE A 94 0.09 7.59 6.13
CA ILE A 94 -0.98 6.83 5.50
C ILE A 94 -1.65 7.65 4.38
N PHE A 95 -2.04 8.91 4.62
CA PHE A 95 -2.65 9.77 3.60
C PHE A 95 -1.74 9.99 2.40
N PHE A 96 -0.43 10.17 2.64
CA PHE A 96 0.56 10.27 1.58
C PHE A 96 0.58 9.01 0.70
N TYR A 97 0.57 7.82 1.31
CA TYR A 97 0.57 6.58 0.55
C TYR A 97 -0.77 6.26 -0.11
N ILE A 98 -1.92 6.56 0.52
CA ILE A 98 -3.23 6.48 -0.15
C ILE A 98 -3.21 7.33 -1.44
N SER A 99 -2.67 8.54 -1.38
CA SER A 99 -2.55 9.42 -2.54
C SER A 99 -1.63 8.81 -3.62
N ASN A 100 -0.49 8.26 -3.23
CA ASN A 100 0.44 7.60 -4.16
C ASN A 100 -0.18 6.37 -4.84
N GLU A 101 -0.91 5.56 -4.10
CA GLU A 101 -1.62 4.39 -4.60
C GLU A 101 -2.79 4.80 -5.50
N GLY A 102 -3.52 5.85 -5.14
CA GLY A 102 -4.58 6.43 -5.98
C GLY A 102 -4.06 6.91 -7.34
N ILE A 103 -2.92 7.61 -7.37
CA ILE A 103 -2.26 8.03 -8.62
C ILE A 103 -1.88 6.80 -9.48
N SER A 104 -1.32 5.77 -8.85
CA SER A 104 -0.93 4.53 -9.54
C SER A 104 -2.14 3.76 -10.12
N ILE A 105 -3.26 3.72 -9.39
CA ILE A 105 -4.52 3.13 -9.88
C ILE A 105 -5.03 3.87 -11.12
N ILE A 106 -5.03 5.21 -11.10
CA ILE A 106 -5.45 6.04 -12.23
C ILE A 106 -4.54 5.79 -13.44
N GLU A 107 -3.22 5.67 -13.23
CA GLU A 107 -2.24 5.36 -14.29
C GLU A 107 -2.54 3.99 -14.92
N ASN A 108 -2.79 2.98 -14.09
CA ASN A 108 -3.13 1.64 -14.55
C ASN A 108 -4.44 1.64 -15.34
N ALA A 109 -5.47 2.35 -14.86
CA ALA A 109 -6.74 2.49 -15.54
C ALA A 109 -6.60 3.17 -16.91
N ALA A 110 -5.86 4.28 -16.99
CA ALA A 110 -5.63 4.99 -18.24
C ALA A 110 -4.90 4.11 -19.27
N ARG A 111 -3.89 3.35 -18.85
CA ARG A 111 -3.16 2.42 -19.73
C ARG A 111 -3.99 1.23 -20.19
N MET A 112 -5.00 0.83 -19.43
CA MET A 112 -5.98 -0.18 -19.84
C MET A 112 -7.06 0.36 -20.79
N GLY A 113 -7.04 1.66 -21.12
CA GLY A 113 -7.98 2.29 -22.05
C GLY A 113 -9.26 2.79 -21.39
N LEU A 114 -9.33 2.88 -20.07
CA LEU A 114 -10.46 3.54 -19.40
C LEU A 114 -10.39 5.05 -19.65
N PRO A 115 -11.55 5.73 -19.85
CA PRO A 115 -11.57 7.16 -20.07
C PRO A 115 -11.16 7.90 -18.78
N VAL A 116 -9.95 8.48 -18.79
CA VAL A 116 -9.43 9.34 -17.71
C VAL A 116 -9.27 10.76 -18.26
N PRO A 117 -9.80 11.80 -17.58
CA PRO A 117 -9.67 13.19 -18.02
C PRO A 117 -8.22 13.60 -18.34
N GLN A 118 -8.02 14.24 -19.49
CA GLN A 118 -6.68 14.61 -20.00
C GLN A 118 -5.89 15.46 -18.98
N LYS A 119 -6.56 16.41 -18.31
CA LYS A 119 -5.93 17.24 -17.27
C LYS A 119 -5.29 16.42 -16.15
N LEU A 120 -5.90 15.30 -15.75
CA LEU A 120 -5.33 14.44 -14.71
C LEU A 120 -4.10 13.69 -15.22
N GLN A 121 -4.14 13.22 -16.46
CA GLN A 121 -2.99 12.57 -17.10
C GLN A 121 -1.81 13.54 -17.23
N ASP A 122 -2.05 14.76 -17.70
CA ASP A 122 -1.02 15.79 -17.91
C ASP A 122 -0.34 16.20 -16.59
N MET A 123 -1.12 16.30 -15.50
CA MET A 123 -0.59 16.54 -14.16
C MET A 123 0.32 15.40 -13.70
N MET A 124 -0.07 14.14 -13.95
CA MET A 124 0.73 12.97 -13.58
C MET A 124 2.04 12.87 -14.37
N HIS A 125 2.03 13.24 -15.65
CA HIS A 125 3.23 13.29 -16.48
C HIS A 125 4.22 14.37 -15.99
N SER A 126 3.71 15.55 -15.65
CA SER A 126 4.54 16.67 -15.15
C SER A 126 5.23 16.38 -13.82
N LEU A 127 4.73 15.42 -13.03
CA LEU A 127 5.36 14.96 -11.79
C LEU A 127 6.50 13.96 -12.01
N LYS A 128 6.63 13.37 -13.21
CA LYS A 128 7.70 12.41 -13.56
C LYS A 128 8.88 13.05 -14.28
N ASP A 129 8.69 14.21 -14.91
CA ASP A 129 9.73 14.94 -15.65
C ASP A 129 10.57 15.89 -14.76
N LYS A 130 10.55 15.68 -13.44
CA LYS A 130 11.44 16.30 -12.45
C LYS A 130 12.15 15.24 -11.63
#